data_AF-A0A258CKT8-F1
#
_entry.id   AF-A0A258CKT8-F1
#
_cell.length_a   1.000
_cell.length_b   1.000
_cell.length_c   1.000
_cell.angle_alpha   90.00
_cell.angle_beta   90.00
_cell.angle_gamma   90.00
#
_symmetry.space_group_name_H-M   'P 1'
#
loop_
_entity.id
_entity.type
_entity.pdbx_description
1 polymer ?
#
loop_
_entity_poly.entity_id
_entity_poly.type
_entity_poly.pdbx_seq_one_letter_code
_entity_poly.pdbx_strand_id
1 'polypeptide(L)'
;MQYLQWIIKGMAMGAADVVPGVSGGTLAFILGIYERLLAAISGINLTALRLFTRGQWRAFWQQIDGSFLCCLVGGILLSIFSLATLISWLLEYRPVPLWAFFNGLILAALPPLFKAVKWSLPRAGLFGVGILVALSMGSLTPV
;
A
#
# COMPACT_ATOMS: atom_id res chain seq x y z
N MET A 1 13.22 -12.61 12.63
CA MET A 1 13.24 -11.16 12.33
C MET A 1 12.37 -10.78 11.13
N GLN A 2 12.34 -11.54 10.04
CA GLN A 2 11.58 -11.19 8.83
C GLN A 2 10.04 -11.16 9.02
N TYR A 3 9.46 -12.12 9.75
CA TYR A 3 8.02 -12.16 10.02
C TYR A 3 7.52 -10.94 10.80
N LEU A 4 8.26 -10.54 11.84
CA LEU A 4 7.93 -9.35 12.64
C LEU A 4 7.94 -8.09 11.77
N GLN A 5 8.89 -7.97 10.84
CA GLN A 5 8.92 -6.85 9.90
C GLN A 5 7.67 -6.84 9.01
N TRP A 6 7.19 -7.99 8.52
CA TRP A 6 5.97 -8.05 7.72
C TRP A 6 4.73 -7.70 8.54
N ILE A 7 4.66 -8.14 9.79
CA ILE A 7 3.56 -7.76 10.70
C ILE A 7 3.57 -6.25 10.94
N ILE A 8 4.71 -5.64 11.26
CA ILE A 8 4.83 -4.19 11.49
C ILE A 8 4.44 -3.41 10.22
N LYS A 9 4.90 -3.86 9.04
CA LYS A 9 4.52 -3.23 7.77
C LYS A 9 3.03 -3.39 7.48
N GLY A 10 2.46 -4.55 7.80
CA GLY A 10 1.02 -4.78 7.74
C GLY A 10 0.26 -3.86 8.68
N MET A 11 0.76 -3.63 9.90
CA MET A 11 0.13 -2.69 10.83
C MET A 11 0.15 -1.26 10.30
N ALA A 12 1.26 -0.83 9.70
CA ALA A 12 1.35 0.48 9.05
C ALA A 12 0.39 0.60 7.86
N MET A 13 0.23 -0.46 7.06
CA MET A 13 -0.77 -0.51 5.99
C MET A 13 -2.20 -0.43 6.53
N GLY A 14 -2.53 -1.17 7.59
CA GLY A 14 -3.85 -1.12 8.22
C GLY A 14 -4.17 0.23 8.84
N ALA A 15 -3.17 0.91 9.44
CA ALA A 15 -3.32 2.28 9.92
C ALA A 15 -3.57 3.24 8.74
N ALA A 16 -2.86 2.99 7.64
CA ALA A 16 -3.10 3.47 6.28
C ALA A 16 -4.59 3.57 5.91
N ASP A 17 -5.19 2.40 5.83
CA ASP A 17 -6.54 2.19 5.28
C ASP A 17 -7.66 2.77 6.15
N VAL A 18 -7.40 3.07 7.43
CA VAL A 18 -8.36 3.76 8.30
C VAL A 18 -8.44 5.26 7.98
N VAL A 19 -7.39 5.86 7.40
CA VAL A 19 -7.35 7.29 7.09
C VAL A 19 -7.97 7.56 5.72
N PRO A 20 -9.03 8.40 5.63
CA PRO A 20 -9.63 8.74 4.35
C PRO A 20 -8.63 9.34 3.37
N GLY A 21 -8.62 8.84 2.14
CA GLY A 21 -7.74 9.33 1.07
C GLY A 21 -6.31 8.77 1.09
N VAL A 22 -5.95 7.90 2.05
CA VAL A 22 -4.65 7.23 2.08
C VAL A 22 -4.83 5.73 1.79
N SER A 23 -4.09 5.20 0.81
CA SER A 23 -4.14 3.78 0.47
C SER A 23 -3.03 2.99 1.17
N GLY A 24 -3.36 1.84 1.76
CA GLY A 24 -2.39 0.88 2.27
C GLY A 24 -1.41 0.40 1.20
N GLY A 25 -1.80 0.38 -0.09
CA GLY A 25 -0.90 0.11 -1.20
C GLY A 25 0.22 1.17 -1.34
N THR A 26 -0.09 2.44 -1.07
CA THR A 26 0.91 3.51 -1.03
C THR A 26 1.89 3.29 0.12
N LEU A 27 1.42 2.86 1.29
CA LEU A 27 2.32 2.48 2.40
C LEU A 27 3.15 1.25 2.06
N ALA A 28 2.60 0.25 1.37
CA ALA A 28 3.37 -0.91 0.91
C ALA A 28 4.53 -0.47 -0.01
N PHE A 29 4.31 0.55 -0.85
CA PHE A 29 5.34 1.13 -1.70
C PHE A 29 6.42 1.86 -0.88
N ILE A 30 5.99 2.76 0.00
CA ILE A 30 6.90 3.50 0.91
C ILE A 30 7.76 2.55 1.74
N LEU A 31 7.17 1.45 2.22
CA LEU A 31 7.85 0.44 3.05
C LEU A 31 8.65 -0.58 2.24
N GLY A 32 8.70 -0.44 0.91
CA GLY A 32 9.50 -1.29 0.01
C GLY A 32 9.01 -2.73 -0.10
N ILE A 33 7.72 -3.00 0.14
CA ILE A 33 7.12 -4.34 0.01
C ILE A 33 6.10 -4.43 -1.12
N TYR A 34 5.86 -3.35 -1.85
CA TYR A 34 4.85 -3.29 -2.91
C TYR A 34 5.06 -4.34 -4.00
N GLU A 35 6.27 -4.47 -4.55
CA GLU A 35 6.57 -5.48 -5.58
C GLU A 35 6.34 -6.91 -5.08
N ARG A 36 6.75 -7.20 -3.84
CA ARG A 36 6.53 -8.50 -3.23
C ARG A 36 5.04 -8.77 -3.00
N LEU A 37 4.30 -7.76 -2.55
CA LEU A 37 2.85 -7.84 -2.37
C LEU A 37 2.13 -8.11 -3.69
N LEU A 38 2.47 -7.36 -4.75
CA LEU A 38 1.91 -7.59 -6.07
C LEU A 38 2.27 -8.97 -6.61
N ALA A 39 3.51 -9.43 -6.45
CA ALA A 39 3.93 -10.77 -6.86
C ALA A 39 3.17 -11.86 -6.10
N ALA A 40 3.02 -11.72 -4.78
CA ALA A 40 2.27 -12.67 -3.94
C ALA A 40 0.79 -12.76 -4.34
N ILE A 41 0.13 -11.61 -4.55
CA ILE A 41 -1.26 -11.54 -5.01
C ILE A 41 -1.40 -12.11 -6.42
N SER A 42 -0.51 -11.73 -7.35
CA SER A 42 -0.50 -12.24 -8.72
C SER A 42 -0.18 -13.74 -8.80
N GLY A 43 0.47 -14.27 -7.76
CA GLY A 43 0.71 -15.70 -7.57
C GLY A 43 -0.58 -16.49 -7.34
N ILE A 44 -1.67 -15.85 -6.90
CA ILE A 44 -3.00 -16.44 -6.74
C ILE A 44 -3.66 -16.55 -8.12
N ASN A 45 -3.19 -17.52 -8.90
CA ASN A 45 -3.63 -17.76 -10.28
C ASN A 45 -4.14 -19.21 -10.47
N LEU A 46 -4.43 -19.59 -11.72
CA LEU A 46 -4.90 -20.94 -12.06
C LEU A 46 -3.95 -22.05 -11.58
N THR A 47 -2.64 -21.80 -11.53
CA THR A 47 -1.66 -22.75 -11.02
C THR A 47 -1.83 -22.93 -9.51
N ALA A 48 -1.94 -21.84 -8.75
CA ALA A 48 -2.21 -21.91 -7.32
C ALA A 48 -3.52 -22.66 -7.02
N LEU A 49 -4.58 -22.39 -7.79
CA LEU A 49 -5.86 -23.10 -7.64
C LEU A 49 -5.71 -24.60 -7.91
N ARG A 50 -4.99 -25.00 -8.97
CA ARG A 50 -4.71 -26.42 -9.26
C ARG A 50 -3.94 -27.09 -8.12
N LEU A 51 -2.89 -26.43 -7.60
CA LEU A 51 -2.10 -26.93 -6.48
C LEU A 51 -2.97 -27.14 -5.23
N PHE A 52 -3.86 -26.19 -4.94
CA PHE A 52 -4.84 -26.28 -3.85
C PHE A 52 -5.80 -27.47 -4.03
N THR A 53 -6.43 -27.60 -5.20
CA THR A 53 -7.39 -28.70 -5.47
C THR A 53 -6.76 -30.09 -5.48
N ARG A 54 -5.45 -30.18 -5.75
CA ARG A 54 -4.68 -31.43 -5.71
C ARG A 54 -4.14 -31.77 -4.31
N GLY A 55 -4.46 -30.97 -3.30
CA GLY A 55 -3.99 -31.15 -1.93
C GLY A 55 -2.49 -30.85 -1.74
N GLN A 56 -1.86 -30.15 -2.68
CA GLN A 56 -0.43 -29.80 -2.62
C GLN A 56 -0.23 -28.50 -1.80
N TRP A 57 -0.65 -28.52 -0.53
CA TRP A 57 -0.71 -27.35 0.34
C TRP A 57 0.62 -26.60 0.48
N ARG A 58 1.74 -27.31 0.57
CA ARG A 58 3.08 -26.71 0.67
C ARG A 58 3.48 -25.96 -0.61
N ALA A 59 3.22 -26.56 -1.77
CA ALA A 59 3.52 -25.95 -3.06
C ALA A 59 2.62 -24.74 -3.33
N PHE A 60 1.34 -24.85 -2.97
CA PHE A 60 0.41 -23.72 -2.98
C PHE A 60 0.91 -22.56 -2.11
N TRP A 61 1.31 -22.85 -0.86
CA TRP A 61 1.78 -21.84 0.07
C TRP A 61 3.03 -21.10 -0.42
N GLN A 62 3.95 -21.82 -1.04
CA GLN A 62 5.16 -21.24 -1.65
C GLN A 62 4.82 -20.40 -2.88
N GLN A 63 3.88 -20.86 -3.73
CA GLN A 63 3.45 -20.18 -4.95
C GLN A 63 2.89 -18.78 -4.69
N ILE A 64 2.16 -18.60 -3.58
CA ILE A 64 1.51 -17.32 -3.24
C ILE A 64 2.30 -16.49 -2.22
N ASP A 65 3.49 -16.94 -1.81
CA ASP A 65 4.22 -16.39 -0.67
C ASP A 65 3.33 -16.25 0.59
N GLY A 66 2.67 -17.35 0.94
CA GLY A 66 1.60 -17.38 1.94
C GLY A 66 2.05 -16.89 3.31
N SER A 67 3.30 -17.13 3.69
CA SER A 67 3.83 -16.66 4.97
C SER A 67 3.92 -15.14 5.01
N PHE A 68 4.33 -14.51 3.92
CA PHE A 68 4.34 -13.05 3.80
C PHE A 68 2.92 -12.50 3.86
N LEU A 69 2.00 -13.05 3.05
CA LEU A 69 0.60 -12.61 3.03
C LEU A 69 -0.07 -12.77 4.40
N CYS A 70 0.11 -13.91 5.07
CA CYS A 70 -0.50 -14.14 6.38
C CYS A 70 0.06 -13.20 7.45
N CYS A 71 1.37 -12.95 7.49
CA CYS A 71 1.93 -11.97 8.40
C CYS A 71 1.46 -10.55 8.10
N LEU A 72 1.38 -10.18 6.82
CA LEU A 72 0.95 -8.85 6.41
C LEU A 72 -0.52 -8.61 6.73
N VAL A 73 -1.41 -9.52 6.33
CA VAL A 73 -2.84 -9.47 6.62
C VAL A 73 -3.08 -9.53 8.13
N GLY A 74 -2.35 -10.39 8.85
CA GLY A 74 -2.40 -10.42 10.31
C GLY A 74 -2.03 -9.08 10.94
N GLY A 75 -1.00 -8.40 10.42
CA GLY A 75 -0.63 -7.05 10.84
C GLY A 75 -1.70 -6.00 10.52
N ILE A 76 -2.29 -6.05 9.32
CA ILE A 76 -3.38 -5.15 8.91
C ILE A 76 -4.57 -5.31 9.85
N LEU A 77 -5.03 -6.54 10.08
CA LEU A 77 -6.15 -6.82 10.98
C LEU A 77 -5.83 -6.39 12.40
N LEU A 78 -4.64 -6.71 12.91
CA LEU A 78 -4.21 -6.28 14.24
C LEU A 78 -4.26 -4.76 14.36
N SER A 79 -3.81 -4.03 13.34
CA SER A 79 -3.87 -2.57 13.33
C SER A 79 -5.30 -2.04 13.27
N ILE A 80 -6.16 -2.58 12.41
CA ILE A 80 -7.57 -2.16 12.36
C ILE A 80 -8.23 -2.37 13.73
N PHE A 81 -8.05 -3.53 14.37
CA PHE A 81 -8.68 -3.78 15.67
C PHE A 81 -8.06 -3.02 16.85
N SER A 82 -6.77 -2.65 16.78
CA SER A 82 -6.08 -1.97 17.89
C SER A 82 -5.97 -0.46 17.74
N LEU A 83 -5.81 0.04 16.51
CA LEU A 83 -5.51 1.43 16.18
C LEU A 83 -6.71 2.17 15.58
N ALA A 84 -7.75 1.50 15.07
CA ALA A 84 -8.85 2.21 14.40
C ALA A 84 -9.53 3.25 15.31
N THR A 85 -9.75 2.93 16.59
CA THR A 85 -10.33 3.90 17.54
C THR A 85 -9.41 5.10 17.76
N LEU A 86 -8.09 4.88 17.90
CA LEU A 86 -7.13 5.96 18.06
C LEU A 86 -7.05 6.84 16.81
N ILE A 87 -7.00 6.24 15.63
CA ILE A 87 -6.94 6.98 14.36
C ILE A 87 -8.25 7.75 14.14
N SER A 88 -9.40 7.16 14.46
CA SER A 88 -10.71 7.84 14.38
C SER A 88 -10.76 9.04 15.34
N TRP A 89 -10.26 8.88 16.56
CA TRP A 89 -10.12 9.98 17.50
C TRP A 89 -9.17 11.07 16.99
N LEU A 90 -8.04 10.70 16.39
CA LEU A 90 -7.13 11.67 15.76
C LEU A 90 -7.78 12.38 14.57
N LEU A 91 -8.60 11.70 13.78
CA LEU A 91 -9.35 12.32 12.69
C LEU A 91 -10.37 13.34 13.20
N GLU A 92 -11.00 13.09 14.35
CA GLU A 92 -11.99 14.00 14.92
C GLU A 92 -11.34 15.20 15.62
N TYR A 93 -10.34 14.96 16.48
CA TYR A 93 -9.79 16.00 17.37
C TYR A 93 -8.50 16.63 16.85
N ARG A 94 -7.74 15.96 15.98
CA ARG A 94 -6.43 16.37 15.45
C ARG A 94 -6.25 16.03 13.94
N PRO A 95 -7.19 16.38 13.05
CA PRO A 95 -7.14 15.98 11.65
C PRO A 95 -5.92 16.55 10.90
N VAL A 96 -5.59 17.82 11.13
CA VAL A 96 -4.49 18.50 10.42
C VAL A 96 -3.13 17.82 10.64
N PRO A 97 -2.69 17.52 11.88
CA PRO A 97 -1.47 16.74 12.11
C PRO A 97 -1.48 15.36 11.45
N LEU A 98 -2.62 14.66 11.51
CA LEU A 98 -2.75 13.31 10.95
C LEU A 98 -2.61 13.32 9.42
N TRP A 99 -3.33 14.21 8.75
CA TRP A 99 -3.22 14.39 7.30
C TRP A 99 -1.83 14.86 6.89
N ALA A 100 -1.23 15.80 7.62
CA ALA A 100 0.13 16.28 7.35
C ALA A 100 1.16 15.16 7.47
N PHE A 101 1.02 14.27 8.45
CA PHE A 101 1.89 13.11 8.63
C PHE A 101 1.84 12.17 7.41
N PHE A 102 0.63 11.74 7.00
CA PHE A 102 0.50 10.83 5.85
C PHE A 102 0.89 11.48 4.53
N ASN A 103 0.52 12.74 4.29
CA ASN A 103 0.98 13.48 3.11
C ASN A 103 2.51 13.63 3.10
N GLY A 104 3.12 13.90 4.25
CA GLY A 104 4.57 13.95 4.40
C GLY A 104 5.24 12.63 4.02
N LEU A 105 4.68 11.49 4.43
CA LEU A 105 5.17 10.16 4.04
C LEU A 105 5.06 9.93 2.52
N ILE A 106 3.96 10.34 1.89
CA ILE A 106 3.77 10.24 0.44
C ILE A 106 4.79 11.11 -0.30
N LEU A 107 4.98 12.36 0.13
CA LEU A 107 5.98 13.26 -0.44
C LEU A 107 7.40 12.73 -0.27
N ALA A 108 7.72 12.13 0.88
CA ALA A 108 9.00 11.48 1.12
C ALA A 108 9.25 10.27 0.20
N ALA A 109 8.21 9.67 -0.36
CA ALA A 109 8.30 8.58 -1.33
C ALA A 109 8.60 9.03 -2.77
N LEU A 110 8.44 10.33 -3.06
CA LEU A 110 8.63 10.87 -4.41
C LEU A 110 10.09 10.81 -4.92
N PRO A 111 11.13 11.19 -4.14
CA PRO A 111 12.50 11.20 -4.63
C PRO A 111 12.97 9.88 -5.30
N PRO A 112 12.76 8.68 -4.73
CA PRO A 112 13.13 7.43 -5.41
C PRO A 112 12.31 7.18 -6.68
N LEU A 113 11.03 7.60 -6.74
CA LEU A 113 10.21 7.52 -7.96
C LEU A 113 10.77 8.39 -9.08
N PHE A 114 11.13 9.64 -8.78
CA PHE A 114 11.76 10.53 -9.75
C PHE A 114 13.09 9.97 -10.27
N LYS A 115 13.88 9.33 -9.40
CA LYS A 115 15.15 8.68 -9.77
C LYS A 115 14.97 7.43 -10.63
N ALA A 116 13.85 6.71 -10.48
CA ALA A 116 13.56 5.51 -11.27
C ALA A 116 13.24 5.81 -12.74
N VAL A 117 12.83 7.05 -13.06
CA VAL A 117 12.46 7.46 -14.41
C VAL A 117 13.67 8.00 -15.18
N LYS A 118 13.92 7.49 -16.38
CA LYS A 118 14.84 8.13 -17.33
C LYS A 118 14.13 9.32 -17.96
N TRP A 119 14.45 10.53 -17.51
CA TRP A 119 13.80 11.76 -17.98
C TRP A 119 14.18 12.08 -19.42
N SER A 120 13.17 12.44 -20.22
CA SER A 120 13.31 12.97 -21.56
C SER A 120 12.28 14.10 -21.73
N LEU A 121 12.49 15.00 -22.69
CA LEU A 121 11.59 16.13 -22.91
C LEU A 121 10.12 15.71 -23.10
N PRO A 122 9.80 14.64 -23.86
CA PRO A 122 8.42 14.15 -23.96
C PRO A 122 7.86 13.61 -22.64
N ARG A 123 8.67 12.91 -21.84
CA ARG A 123 8.24 12.35 -20.54
C ARG A 123 8.01 13.45 -19.50
N ALA A 124 8.84 14.49 -19.51
CA ALA A 124 8.63 15.67 -18.68
C ALA A 124 7.33 16.40 -19.08
N GLY A 125 7.06 16.53 -20.38
CA GLY A 125 5.79 17.07 -20.88
C GLY A 125 4.58 16.27 -20.42
N LEU A 126 4.61 14.94 -20.57
CA LEU A 126 3.54 14.04 -20.09
C LEU A 126 3.36 14.12 -18.57
N PHE A 127 4.44 14.23 -17.81
CA PHE A 127 4.38 14.41 -16.36
C PHE A 127 3.66 15.72 -15.99
N GLY A 128 4.00 16.83 -16.66
CA GLY A 128 3.33 18.11 -16.47
C GLY A 128 1.83 18.07 -16.83
N VAL A 129 1.48 17.41 -17.94
CA VAL A 129 0.08 17.17 -18.32
C VAL A 129 -0.63 16.34 -17.24
N GLY A 130 0.01 15.30 -16.71
CA GLY A 130 -0.54 14.49 -15.62
C GLY A 130 -0.84 15.31 -14.36
N ILE A 131 0.05 16.23 -13.98
CA ILE A 131 -0.19 17.16 -12.86
C ILE A 131 -1.41 18.04 -13.15
N LEU A 132 -1.50 18.63 -14.35
CA LEU A 132 -2.62 19.49 -14.71
C LEU A 132 -3.95 18.73 -14.69
N VAL A 133 -3.98 17.49 -15.19
CA VAL A 133 -5.15 16.62 -15.15
C VAL A 133 -5.53 16.27 -13.70
N ALA A 134 -4.56 15.94 -12.85
CA ALA A 134 -4.84 15.65 -11.45
C ALA A 134 -5.42 16.87 -10.70
N LEU A 135 -4.87 18.07 -10.95
CA LEU A 135 -5.37 19.32 -10.37
C LEU A 135 -6.76 19.68 -10.89
N SER A 136 -7.03 19.48 -12.19
CA SER A 136 -8.35 19.76 -12.75
C SER A 136 -9.41 18.81 -12.20
N MET A 137 -9.08 17.52 -12.03
CA MET A 137 -9.97 16.56 -11.36
C MET A 137 -10.30 16.97 -9.93
N GLY A 138 -9.35 17.56 -9.18
CA GLY A 138 -9.61 18.09 -7.85
C GLY A 138 -10.56 19.31 -7.80
N SER A 139 -10.66 20.06 -8.90
CA SER A 139 -11.59 21.20 -9.04
C SER A 139 -13.00 20.80 -9.51
N LEU A 140 -13.17 19.58 -10.01
CA LEU A 140 -14.50 19.02 -10.27
C LEU A 140 -15.11 18.70 -8.91
N THR A 141 -15.90 19.62 -8.37
CA THR A 141 -16.74 19.36 -7.20
C THR A 141 -17.53 18.07 -7.47
N PRO A 142 -17.44 17.05 -6.61
CA PRO A 142 -18.33 15.91 -6.73
C PRO A 142 -19.76 16.44 -6.64
N VAL A 143 -20.52 16.26 -7.72
CA VAL A 143 -21.96 16.52 -7.78
C VAL A 143 -22.70 15.52 -6.90
#